data_AF-A0A960EGU0-F1
#
_entry.id   AF-A0A960EGU0-F1
#
_cell.length_a   1.000
_cell.length_b   1.000
_cell.length_c   1.000
_cell.angle_alpha   90.00
_cell.angle_beta   90.00
_cell.angle_gamma   90.00
#
_symmetry.space_group_name_H-M   'P 1'
#
loop_
_entity.id
_entity.type
_entity.pdbx_description
1 polymer ?
#
loop_
_entity_poly.entity_id
_entity_poly.type
_entity_poly.pdbx_seq_one_letter_code
_entity_poly.pdbx_strand_id
1 'polypeptide(L)'
;ELQANFDGRYGSTSCDLKVPEDGTVVSVLGHMHTIGSSFRLTLDADTDDETVLLDIPRWSFDWQMNYVLAEPIHVTAGQPLRIECSWDRLADPGRQPKYVVFADGTEDEMCFGTYALVPDDQ
;
A
#
# COMPACT_ATOMS: atom_id res chain seq x y z
N GLU A 1 -10.00 -8.51 -2.99
CA GLU A 1 -9.89 -8.34 -4.46
C GLU A 1 -9.24 -9.56 -5.08
N LEU A 2 -9.68 -9.95 -6.29
CA LEU A 2 -8.87 -10.74 -7.22
C LEU A 2 -7.93 -9.76 -7.92
N GLN A 3 -6.70 -10.17 -8.28
CA GLN A 3 -5.77 -9.32 -9.04
C GLN A 3 -6.49 -8.67 -10.24
N ALA A 4 -6.55 -7.34 -10.24
CA ALA A 4 -7.23 -6.60 -11.30
C ALA A 4 -6.44 -6.68 -12.62
N ASN A 5 -5.10 -6.72 -12.52
CA ASN A 5 -4.20 -6.69 -13.67
C ASN A 5 -3.11 -7.77 -13.57
N PHE A 6 -2.72 -8.38 -14.70
CA PHE A 6 -1.64 -9.36 -14.80
C PHE A 6 -0.92 -9.24 -16.15
N ASP A 7 0.42 -9.19 -16.15
CA ASP A 7 1.24 -8.99 -17.35
C ASP A 7 2.02 -10.24 -17.81
N GLY A 8 1.79 -11.40 -17.16
CA GLY A 8 2.55 -12.63 -17.39
C GLY A 8 3.57 -12.94 -16.30
N ARG A 9 3.97 -11.94 -15.49
CA ARG A 9 4.85 -12.12 -14.33
C ARG A 9 4.31 -11.42 -13.09
N TYR A 10 3.97 -10.14 -13.24
CA TYR A 10 3.48 -9.30 -12.18
C TYR A 10 1.97 -9.27 -12.20
N GLY A 11 1.36 -9.52 -11.04
CA GLY A 11 -0.01 -9.11 -10.80
C GLY A 11 -0.03 -7.80 -10.05
N SER A 12 -1.05 -6.97 -10.23
CA SER A 12 -1.21 -5.72 -9.49
C SER A 12 -2.68 -5.40 -9.19
N THR A 13 -2.86 -4.57 -8.17
CA THR A 13 -4.15 -4.00 -7.79
C THR A 13 -3.95 -2.59 -7.25
N SER A 14 -5.02 -1.81 -7.24
CA SER A 14 -5.08 -0.49 -6.62
C SER A 14 -6.42 -0.30 -5.92
N CYS A 15 -6.44 0.39 -4.78
CA CYS A 15 -7.66 0.72 -4.08
C CYS A 15 -7.67 2.20 -3.70
N ASP A 16 -8.78 2.88 -3.98
CA ASP A 16 -9.01 4.28 -3.61
C ASP A 16 -9.89 4.34 -2.37
N LEU A 17 -9.39 5.06 -1.37
CA LEU A 17 -10.00 5.32 -0.08
C LEU A 17 -10.09 6.83 0.14
N LYS A 18 -10.70 7.26 1.24
CA LYS A 18 -10.76 8.67 1.63
C LYS A 18 -10.29 8.83 3.06
N VAL A 19 -9.59 9.94 3.32
CA VAL A 19 -9.30 10.41 4.67
C VAL A 19 -10.63 10.63 5.42
N PRO A 20 -10.83 10.09 6.63
CA PRO A 20 -12.12 10.12 7.32
C PRO A 20 -12.42 11.46 8.00
N GLU A 21 -11.39 12.20 8.43
CA GLU A 21 -11.50 13.45 9.19
C GLU A 21 -10.27 14.35 8.98
N ASP A 22 -10.38 15.63 9.34
CA ASP A 22 -9.27 16.58 9.27
C ASP A 22 -8.19 16.24 10.31
N GLY A 23 -6.92 16.37 9.95
CA GLY A 23 -5.83 16.11 10.88
C GLY A 23 -4.46 16.08 10.24
N THR A 24 -3.46 15.65 11.00
CA THR A 24 -2.07 15.55 10.54
C THR A 24 -1.60 14.10 10.50
N VAL A 25 -1.22 13.62 9.31
CA VAL A 25 -0.57 12.31 9.14
C VAL A 25 0.87 12.40 9.58
N VAL A 26 1.27 11.54 10.51
CA VAL A 26 2.63 11.55 11.11
C VAL A 26 3.45 10.32 10.77
N SER A 27 2.82 9.20 10.45
CA SER A 27 3.51 7.98 10.04
C SER A 27 2.62 7.11 9.18
N VAL A 28 3.25 6.26 8.35
CA VAL A 28 2.59 5.34 7.44
C VAL A 28 3.24 3.97 7.47
N LEU A 29 2.49 2.94 7.08
CA LEU A 29 2.96 1.56 6.97
C LEU A 29 2.35 0.95 5.72
N GLY A 30 3.17 0.16 5.00
CA GLY A 30 2.71 -0.74 3.95
C GLY A 30 2.88 -2.19 4.37
N HIS A 31 1.97 -3.05 3.93
CA HIS A 31 2.02 -4.48 4.25
C HIS A 31 1.68 -5.34 3.03
N MET A 32 2.57 -6.29 2.76
CA MET A 32 2.46 -7.35 1.76
C MET A 32 3.21 -8.59 2.27
N HIS A 33 2.90 -9.78 1.74
CA HIS A 33 3.64 -10.99 2.08
C HIS A 33 4.90 -11.15 1.21
N THR A 34 5.34 -12.39 1.00
CA THR A 34 6.69 -12.74 0.56
C THR A 34 6.92 -12.59 -0.93
N ILE A 35 5.87 -12.63 -1.76
CA ILE A 35 6.01 -12.36 -3.21
C ILE A 35 5.64 -10.92 -3.57
N GLY A 36 5.43 -10.05 -2.59
CA GLY A 36 5.28 -8.62 -2.84
C GLY A 36 6.47 -8.07 -3.64
N SER A 37 6.18 -7.22 -4.62
CA SER A 37 7.17 -6.62 -5.53
C SER A 37 7.29 -5.12 -5.32
N SER A 38 6.16 -4.41 -5.24
CA SER A 38 6.14 -2.98 -4.93
C SER A 38 4.91 -2.58 -4.12
N PHE A 39 5.06 -1.55 -3.32
CA PHE A 39 4.01 -0.91 -2.53
C PHE A 39 4.08 0.60 -2.71
N ARG A 40 2.94 1.25 -2.95
CA ARG A 40 2.83 2.72 -2.94
C ARG A 40 1.56 3.16 -2.24
N LEU A 41 1.68 4.21 -1.42
CA LEU A 41 0.58 4.93 -0.80
C LEU A 41 0.69 6.41 -1.18
N THR A 42 -0.33 6.92 -1.85
CA THR A 42 -0.35 8.25 -2.45
C THR A 42 -1.61 9.00 -2.00
N LEU A 43 -1.45 10.24 -1.55
CA LEU A 43 -2.55 11.20 -1.34
C LEU A 43 -2.78 11.96 -2.65
N ASP A 44 -4.04 12.21 -3.01
CA ASP A 44 -4.39 13.02 -4.19
C ASP A 44 -3.77 12.50 -5.50
N ALA A 45 -3.72 11.16 -5.64
CA ALA A 45 -3.18 10.48 -6.82
C ALA A 45 -3.84 10.96 -8.12
N ASP A 46 -3.04 11.09 -9.19
CA ASP A 46 -3.44 11.60 -10.50
C ASP A 46 -3.91 13.07 -10.53
N THR A 47 -3.57 13.87 -9.51
CA THR A 47 -3.86 15.32 -9.47
C THR A 47 -2.56 16.14 -9.45
N ASP A 48 -2.68 17.46 -9.61
CA ASP A 48 -1.54 18.38 -9.49
C ASP A 48 -0.99 18.49 -8.05
N ASP A 49 -1.78 18.05 -7.04
CA ASP A 49 -1.44 18.09 -5.62
C ASP A 49 -0.95 16.71 -5.10
N GLU A 50 -0.63 15.78 -6.00
CA GLU A 50 -0.20 14.42 -5.65
C GLU A 50 0.96 14.42 -4.64
N THR A 51 0.75 13.72 -3.52
CA THR A 51 1.76 13.55 -2.48
C THR A 51 1.99 12.08 -2.17
N VAL A 52 3.20 11.60 -2.43
CA VAL A 52 3.61 10.23 -2.11
C VAL A 52 3.94 10.11 -0.62
N LEU A 53 3.15 9.33 0.11
CA LEU A 53 3.34 9.10 1.55
C LEU A 53 4.33 7.96 1.81
N LEU A 54 4.26 6.90 1.00
CA LEU A 54 5.20 5.77 1.06
C LEU A 54 5.39 5.21 -0.35
N ASP A 55 6.65 5.01 -0.76
CA ASP A 55 6.99 4.32 -2.00
C ASP A 55 8.11 3.32 -1.73
N ILE A 56 7.79 2.04 -1.91
CA ILE A 56 8.71 0.91 -1.79
C ILE A 56 8.73 0.21 -3.16
N PRO A 57 9.61 0.62 -4.09
CA PRO A 57 9.63 0.10 -5.45
C PRO A 57 10.24 -1.30 -5.56
N ARG A 58 10.92 -1.77 -4.52
CA ARG A 58 11.40 -3.15 -4.37
C ARG A 58 11.07 -3.63 -2.97
N TRP A 59 9.91 -4.26 -2.82
CA TRP A 59 9.43 -4.76 -1.55
C TRP A 59 10.39 -5.80 -0.94
N SER A 60 10.51 -5.77 0.38
CA SER A 60 11.10 -6.81 1.19
C SER A 60 10.12 -7.15 2.30
N PHE A 61 9.93 -8.44 2.58
CA PHE A 61 9.08 -8.89 3.68
C PHE A 61 9.50 -8.29 5.03
N ASP A 62 10.79 -7.98 5.22
CA ASP A 62 11.31 -7.40 6.46
C ASP A 62 11.01 -5.90 6.64
N TRP A 63 10.42 -5.24 5.63
CA TRP A 63 10.17 -3.80 5.63
C TRP A 63 8.76 -3.42 6.12
N GLN A 64 8.15 -4.29 6.91
CA GLN A 64 6.83 -4.09 7.52
C GLN A 64 6.91 -3.21 8.78
N MET A 65 7.51 -2.02 8.64
CA MET A 65 7.71 -1.08 9.73
C MET A 65 6.74 0.10 9.63
N ASN A 66 6.55 0.81 10.74
CA ASN A 66 5.96 2.13 10.73
C ASN A 66 7.02 3.16 10.34
N TYR A 67 6.82 3.84 9.22
CA TYR A 67 7.67 4.90 8.70
C TYR A 67 7.14 6.25 9.18
N VAL A 68 7.89 6.93 10.05
CA VAL A 68 7.59 8.31 10.45
C VAL A 68 7.89 9.23 9.27
N LEU A 69 6.96 10.11 8.94
CA LEU A 69 7.14 11.08 7.87
C LEU A 69 8.20 12.12 8.28
N ALA A 70 9.09 12.46 7.35
CA ALA A 70 10.09 13.50 7.59
C ALA A 70 9.44 14.87 7.84
N GLU A 71 8.36 15.14 7.10
CA GLU A 71 7.46 16.28 7.30
C GLU A 71 6.04 15.73 7.47
N PRO A 72 5.38 15.93 8.63
CA PRO A 72 3.97 15.57 8.79
C PRO A 72 3.08 16.31 7.78
N ILE A 73 2.06 15.63 7.29
CA ILE A 73 1.18 16.18 6.23
C ILE A 73 -0.19 16.43 6.83
N HIS A 74 -0.64 17.69 6.76
CA HIS A 74 -2.03 18.01 7.06
C HIS A 74 -2.94 17.50 5.95
N VAL A 75 -4.03 16.87 6.35
CA VAL A 75 -5.06 16.32 5.48
C VAL A 75 -6.45 16.77 5.92
N THR A 76 -7.38 16.76 4.99
CA THR A 76 -8.77 17.13 5.16
C THR A 76 -9.66 15.94 4.85
N ALA A 77 -10.79 15.87 5.53
CA ALA A 77 -11.79 14.84 5.37
C ALA A 77 -12.23 14.75 3.91
N GLY A 78 -12.20 13.54 3.36
CA GLY A 78 -12.59 13.27 1.98
C GLY A 78 -11.44 13.33 0.97
N GLN A 79 -10.22 13.77 1.33
CA GLN A 79 -9.07 13.68 0.43
C GLN A 79 -8.84 12.22 0.00
N PRO A 80 -8.69 11.94 -1.31
CA PRO A 80 -8.43 10.62 -1.82
C PRO A 80 -7.05 10.07 -1.40
N LEU A 81 -7.04 8.81 -0.97
CA LEU A 81 -5.86 8.02 -0.72
C LEU A 81 -5.87 6.82 -1.65
N ARG A 82 -4.79 6.63 -2.40
CA ARG A 82 -4.60 5.45 -3.25
C ARG A 82 -3.52 4.56 -2.67
N ILE A 83 -3.83 3.28 -2.55
CA ILE A 83 -2.85 2.22 -2.36
C ILE A 83 -2.65 1.46 -3.67
N GLU A 84 -1.40 1.16 -4.01
CA GLU A 84 -1.01 0.36 -5.16
C GLU A 84 -0.04 -0.74 -4.73
N CYS A 85 -0.32 -1.97 -5.16
CA CYS A 85 0.50 -3.14 -4.84
C CYS A 85 0.78 -3.94 -6.10
N SER A 86 1.98 -4.51 -6.19
CA SER A 86 2.33 -5.51 -7.21
C SER A 86 3.00 -6.73 -6.62
N TRP A 87 2.85 -7.89 -7.26
CA TRP A 87 3.41 -9.16 -6.79
C TRP A 87 4.21 -9.83 -7.90
N ASP A 88 5.44 -10.26 -7.61
CA ASP A 88 6.29 -11.02 -8.54
C ASP A 88 6.10 -12.52 -8.32
N ARG A 89 5.40 -13.19 -9.25
CA ARG A 89 5.17 -14.64 -9.14
C ARG A 89 6.45 -15.48 -9.22
N LEU A 90 7.58 -14.89 -9.60
CA LEU A 90 8.89 -15.55 -9.66
C LEU A 90 9.77 -15.26 -8.45
N ALA A 91 9.32 -14.41 -7.50
CA ALA A 91 10.07 -14.12 -6.28
C ALA A 91 10.26 -15.37 -5.40
N ASP A 92 9.32 -16.32 -5.47
CA ASP A 92 9.43 -17.64 -4.85
C ASP A 92 9.20 -18.75 -5.90
N PRO A 93 10.28 -19.23 -6.55
CA PRO A 93 10.20 -20.30 -7.55
C PRO A 93 9.72 -21.65 -6.99
N GLY A 94 9.73 -21.84 -5.67
CA GLY A 94 9.25 -23.05 -5.01
C GLY A 94 7.74 -23.07 -4.76
N ARG A 95 7.08 -21.90 -4.81
CA ARG A 95 5.64 -21.76 -4.58
C ARG A 95 4.85 -22.38 -5.73
N GLN A 96 3.80 -23.14 -5.40
CA GLN A 96 2.93 -23.68 -6.44
C GLN A 96 2.17 -22.55 -7.16
N PRO A 97 1.97 -22.64 -8.50
CA PRO A 97 1.17 -21.66 -9.21
C PRO A 97 -0.27 -21.61 -8.67
N LYS A 98 -0.63 -20.52 -8.00
CA LYS A 98 -1.97 -20.27 -7.47
C LYS A 98 -2.43 -18.85 -7.79
N TYR A 99 -3.72 -18.58 -7.62
CA TYR A 99 -4.24 -17.21 -7.66
C TYR A 99 -3.71 -16.45 -6.46
N VAL A 100 -3.40 -15.17 -6.66
CA VAL A 100 -3.07 -14.27 -5.57
C VAL A 100 -4.39 -13.68 -5.07
N VAL A 101 -4.69 -13.95 -3.81
CA VAL A 101 -5.90 -13.53 -3.14
C VAL A 101 -5.53 -12.93 -1.79
N PHE A 102 -6.36 -11.99 -1.32
CA PHE A 102 -6.22 -11.43 0.01
C PHE A 102 -6.62 -12.47 1.06
N ALA A 103 -5.66 -12.98 1.84
CA ALA A 103 -5.90 -13.89 2.97
C ALA A 103 -4.65 -14.05 3.86
N ASP A 104 -4.83 -14.68 5.02
CA ASP A 104 -3.80 -14.82 6.06
C ASP A 104 -2.85 -16.02 5.85
N GLY A 105 -3.11 -16.89 4.87
CA GLY A 105 -2.30 -18.07 4.63
C GLY A 105 -0.88 -17.73 4.15
N THR A 106 0.08 -18.59 4.46
CA THR A 106 1.48 -18.42 4.01
C THR A 106 1.62 -18.41 2.49
N GLU A 107 0.70 -19.07 1.78
CA GLU A 107 0.63 -19.06 0.31
C GLU A 107 -0.33 -18.03 -0.27
N ASP A 108 -1.02 -17.28 0.57
CA ASP A 108 -1.85 -16.14 0.20
C ASP A 108 -1.03 -14.85 0.26
N GLU A 109 -1.64 -13.74 -0.16
CA GLU A 109 -1.01 -12.42 -0.13
C GLU A 109 -1.89 -11.39 0.55
N MET A 110 -1.30 -10.23 0.81
CA MET A 110 -2.00 -9.04 1.28
C MET A 110 -1.55 -7.80 0.52
N CYS A 111 -2.40 -6.78 0.55
CA CYS A 111 -2.11 -5.43 0.14
C CYS A 111 -2.95 -4.51 1.02
N PHE A 112 -2.34 -3.92 2.04
CA PHE A 112 -2.97 -2.86 2.81
C PHE A 112 -1.93 -1.88 3.33
N GLY A 113 -2.40 -0.67 3.62
CA GLY A 113 -1.61 0.36 4.27
C GLY A 113 -2.34 0.88 5.50
N THR A 114 -1.59 1.37 6.47
CA THR A 114 -2.14 2.11 7.60
C THR A 114 -1.39 3.43 7.75
N TYR A 115 -2.02 4.40 8.40
CA TYR A 115 -1.41 5.66 8.74
C TYR A 115 -1.84 6.08 10.14
N ALA A 116 -0.98 6.84 10.82
CA ALA A 116 -1.30 7.48 12.09
C ALA A 116 -1.72 8.92 11.80
N LEU A 117 -2.94 9.26 12.20
CA LEU A 117 -3.53 10.59 12.09
C LEU A 117 -3.64 11.20 13.49
N VAL A 118 -3.22 12.45 13.64
CA VAL A 118 -3.51 13.29 14.80
C VAL A 118 -4.65 14.23 14.42
N PRO A 119 -5.88 14.02 14.91
CA PRO A 119 -7.02 14.89 14.60
C PRO A 119 -6.77 16.33 15.05
N ASP A 120 -7.35 17.29 14.31
CA ASP A 120 -7.21 18.72 14.63
C ASP A 120 -7.98 19.14 15.90
N ASP A 121 -9.02 18.39 16.28
CA ASP A 121 -9.97 18.72 17.35
C ASP A 121 -9.68 18.07 18.72
N GLN A 122 -8.41 17.77 18.99
CA GLN A 122 -7.91 17.23 20.27
C GLN A 122 -7.91 18.26 21.42
#